data_AF-A0A843J960-F1
#
_entry.id   AF-A0A843J960-F1
#
_cell.length_a   1.000
_cell.length_b   1.000
_cell.length_c   1.000
_cell.angle_alpha   90.00
_cell.angle_beta   90.00
_cell.angle_gamma   90.00
#
_symmetry.space_group_name_H-M   'P 1'
#
loop_
_entity.id
_entity.type
_entity.pdbx_description
1 polymer ?
#
loop_
_entity_poly.entity_id
_entity_poly.type
_entity_poly.pdbx_seq_one_letter_code
_entity_poly.pdbx_strand_id
1 'polypeptide(L)'
;MEISTLEQLKIVLREKDCPFFEDDELNYYLEANNGNFDDTAYQCLILKSENTTLNLSGFETGDTSKYFRRLAQRYRRNNSGVIGG
;
A
#
# COMPACT_ATOMS: atom_id res chain seq x y z
N MET A 1 -9.93 4.43 21.25
CA MET A 1 -10.75 4.18 20.05
C MET A 1 -9.94 3.23 19.21
N GLU A 2 -10.41 1.98 19.04
CA GLU A 2 -9.71 0.98 18.23
C GLU A 2 -9.83 1.38 16.75
N ILE A 3 -8.71 1.54 16.06
CA ILE A 3 -8.69 1.85 14.63
C ILE A 3 -8.75 0.52 13.88
N SER A 4 -9.75 0.35 13.00
CA SER A 4 -9.90 -0.87 12.21
C SER A 4 -8.72 -1.11 11.28
N THR A 5 -8.47 -2.37 10.90
CA THR A 5 -7.42 -2.74 9.93
C THR A 5 -7.56 -1.97 8.61
N LEU A 6 -8.80 -1.77 8.15
CA LEU A 6 -9.10 -0.99 6.95
C LEU A 6 -8.67 0.48 7.09
N GLU A 7 -8.99 1.12 8.22
CA GLU A 7 -8.56 2.50 8.49
C GLU A 7 -7.04 2.62 8.62
N GLN A 8 -6.37 1.61 9.21
CA GLN A 8 -4.91 1.54 9.23
C GLN A 8 -4.32 1.44 7.81
N LEU A 9 -4.91 0.60 6.95
CA LEU A 9 -4.50 0.49 5.54
C LEU A 9 -4.63 1.83 4.82
N LYS A 10 -5.78 2.52 4.95
CA LYS A 10 -5.99 3.84 4.34
C LYS A 10 -4.93 4.86 4.77
N ILE A 11 -4.56 4.86 6.05
CA ILE A 11 -3.50 5.74 6.57
C ILE A 11 -2.15 5.39 5.94
N VAL A 12 -1.78 4.11 5.89
CA VAL A 12 -0.52 3.64 5.27
C VAL A 12 -0.47 3.99 3.79
N LEU A 13 -1.56 3.77 3.08
CA LEU A 13 -1.67 4.00 1.64
C LEU A 13 -1.79 5.48 1.27
N ARG A 14 -1.96 6.38 2.25
CA ARG A 14 -2.20 7.81 2.03
C ARG A 14 -3.50 8.10 1.28
N GLU A 15 -4.55 7.30 1.50
CA GLU A 15 -5.84 7.46 0.80
C GLU A 15 -6.49 8.83 1.06
N LYS A 16 -6.19 9.48 2.19
CA LYS A 16 -6.65 10.84 2.46
C LYS A 16 -6.03 11.89 1.52
N ASP A 17 -4.74 11.77 1.26
CA ASP A 17 -3.97 12.77 0.49
C ASP A 17 -3.94 12.42 -1.00
N CYS A 18 -4.03 11.14 -1.31
CA CYS A 18 -3.94 10.56 -2.64
C CYS A 18 -4.94 9.41 -2.73
N PRO A 19 -6.24 9.67 -2.92
CA PRO A 19 -7.23 8.61 -3.09
C PRO A 19 -6.88 7.72 -4.30
N PHE A 20 -6.97 6.41 -4.12
CA PHE A 20 -6.69 5.41 -5.15
C PHE A 20 -7.56 4.16 -5.02
N PHE A 21 -7.89 3.76 -3.80
CA PHE A 21 -8.71 2.57 -3.55
C PHE A 21 -10.01 2.95 -2.85
N GLU A 22 -11.09 2.31 -3.26
CA GLU A 22 -12.34 2.27 -2.51
C GLU A 22 -12.27 1.23 -1.38
N ASP A 23 -13.15 1.35 -0.39
CA ASP A 23 -13.18 0.47 0.78
C ASP A 23 -13.37 -1.01 0.40
N ASP A 24 -14.22 -1.29 -0.60
CA ASP A 24 -14.48 -2.64 -1.08
C ASP A 24 -13.24 -3.26 -1.74
N GLU A 25 -12.42 -2.47 -2.44
CA GLU A 25 -11.18 -2.94 -3.05
C GLU A 25 -10.14 -3.29 -1.97
N LEU A 26 -10.03 -2.46 -0.93
CA LEU A 26 -9.14 -2.75 0.19
C LEU A 26 -9.58 -4.01 0.96
N ASN A 27 -10.89 -4.21 1.15
CA ASN A 27 -11.42 -5.43 1.75
C ASN A 27 -11.13 -6.66 0.87
N TYR A 28 -11.26 -6.53 -0.45
CA TYR A 28 -10.91 -7.58 -1.40
C TYR A 28 -9.44 -7.98 -1.29
N TYR A 29 -8.51 -7.02 -1.27
CA TYR A 29 -7.07 -7.32 -1.13
C TYR A 29 -6.73 -7.89 0.25
N LEU A 30 -7.43 -7.44 1.29
CA LEU A 30 -7.26 -7.99 2.63
C LEU A 30 -7.69 -9.45 2.69
N GLU A 31 -8.85 -9.80 2.10
CA GLU A 31 -9.32 -11.18 1.99
C GLU A 31 -8.35 -12.03 1.14
N ALA A 32 -7.90 -11.51 0.00
CA ALA A 32 -6.97 -12.19 -0.90
C ALA A 32 -5.61 -12.50 -0.25
N ASN A 33 -5.21 -11.72 0.75
CA ASN A 33 -4.01 -11.94 1.56
C ASN A 33 -4.31 -12.62 2.91
N ASN A 34 -5.45 -13.29 3.05
CA ASN A 34 -5.85 -14.03 4.24
C ASN A 34 -5.91 -13.16 5.51
N GLY A 35 -6.28 -11.88 5.36
CA GLY A 35 -6.28 -10.90 6.44
C GLY A 35 -4.89 -10.40 6.84
N ASN A 36 -3.83 -10.74 6.10
CA ASN A 36 -2.49 -10.30 6.42
C ASN A 36 -2.28 -8.82 6.06
N PHE A 37 -2.14 -7.99 7.09
CA PHE A 37 -1.97 -6.54 6.92
C PHE A 37 -0.72 -6.16 6.11
N ASP A 38 0.44 -6.76 6.41
CA ASP A 38 1.70 -6.38 5.76
C ASP A 38 1.71 -6.77 4.28
N ASP A 39 1.25 -7.99 3.96
CA ASP A 39 1.15 -8.45 2.56
C ASP A 39 0.16 -7.57 1.77
N THR A 40 -0.98 -7.23 2.39
CA THR A 40 -2.00 -6.34 1.78
C THR A 40 -1.42 -4.95 1.54
N ALA A 41 -0.77 -4.36 2.55
CA ALA A 41 -0.15 -3.05 2.44
C ALA A 41 0.95 -3.04 1.36
N TYR A 42 1.78 -4.09 1.31
CA TYR A 42 2.79 -4.26 0.27
C TYR A 42 2.15 -4.29 -1.13
N GLN A 43 1.16 -5.16 -1.35
CA GLN A 43 0.49 -5.31 -2.64
C GLN A 43 -0.15 -3.99 -3.10
N CYS A 44 -0.95 -3.36 -2.24
CA CYS A 44 -1.65 -2.11 -2.57
C CYS A 44 -0.67 -0.97 -2.88
N LEU A 45 0.46 -0.86 -2.17
CA LEU A 45 1.50 0.13 -2.45
C LEU A 45 2.21 -0.13 -3.79
N ILE A 46 2.39 -1.39 -4.18
CA ILE A 46 2.94 -1.72 -5.50
C ILE A 46 1.97 -1.30 -6.60
N LEU A 47 0.68 -1.65 -6.49
CA LEU A 47 -0.35 -1.25 -7.46
C LEU A 47 -0.43 0.27 -7.60
N LYS A 48 -0.43 0.99 -6.49
CA LYS A 48 -0.43 2.46 -6.48
C LYS A 48 0.82 3.06 -7.12
N SER A 49 1.93 2.32 -7.14
CA SER A 49 3.17 2.73 -7.82
C SER A 49 3.14 2.54 -9.34
N GLU A 50 2.18 1.79 -9.88
CA GLU A 50 2.05 1.54 -11.32
C GLU A 50 1.33 2.70 -12.02
N ASN A 51 0.41 3.36 -11.33
CA ASN A 51 -0.32 4.51 -11.87
C ASN A 51 0.33 5.82 -11.40
N THR A 52 1.27 6.31 -12.19
CA THR A 52 2.14 7.46 -11.85
C THR A 52 1.56 8.82 -12.18
N THR A 53 0.40 8.87 -12.83
CA THR A 53 -0.25 10.12 -13.25
C THR A 53 -1.19 10.60 -12.16
N LEU A 54 -0.62 11.11 -11.06
CA LEU A 54 -1.40 11.79 -10.03
C LEU A 54 -1.73 13.20 -10.50
N ASN A 55 -3.00 13.41 -10.81
CA ASN A 55 -3.54 14.74 -11.09
C ASN A 55 -3.76 15.48 -9.75
N LEU A 56 -2.67 15.90 -9.12
CA LEU A 56 -2.71 16.79 -7.96
C LEU A 56 -3.07 18.18 -8.48
N SER A 57 -4.26 18.65 -8.12
CA SER A 57 -4.80 19.98 -8.40
C SER A 57 -3.73 21.08 -8.34
N GLY A 58 -3.16 21.43 -9.50
CA GLY A 58 -2.27 22.59 -9.68
C GLY A 58 -0.76 22.38 -9.58
N PHE A 59 -0.25 21.17 -9.31
CA PHE A 59 1.19 20.89 -9.40
C PHE A 59 1.40 19.49 -9.99
N GLU A 60 1.92 19.42 -11.22
CA GLU A 60 2.44 18.18 -11.80
C GLU A 60 3.58 17.68 -10.91
N THR A 61 3.23 16.81 -9.97
CA THR A 61 4.19 16.20 -9.06
C THR A 61 4.80 15.04 -9.81
N GLY A 62 6.11 15.09 -10.05
CA GLY A 62 6.84 14.05 -10.78
C GLY A 62 6.60 12.64 -10.24
N ASP A 63 6.87 11.65 -11.09
CA ASP A 63 6.72 10.20 -10.87
C ASP A 63 6.70 9.76 -9.39
N THR A 64 5.50 9.51 -8.89
CA THR A 64 5.23 9.06 -7.52
C THR A 64 5.50 7.57 -7.30
N SER A 65 5.82 6.81 -8.36
CA SER A 65 6.13 5.37 -8.25
C SER A 65 7.26 5.11 -7.25
N LYS A 66 8.31 5.95 -7.27
CA LYS A 66 9.46 5.81 -6.37
C LYS A 66 9.08 5.98 -4.91
N TYR A 67 8.12 6.87 -4.61
CA TYR A 67 7.62 7.07 -3.25
C TYR A 67 6.89 5.82 -2.76
N PHE A 68 5.90 5.36 -3.52
CA PHE A 68 5.08 4.20 -3.12
C PHE A 68 5.89 2.90 -3.09
N ARG A 69 6.83 2.68 -4.02
CA ARG A 69 7.77 1.54 -3.95
C ARG A 69 8.64 1.56 -2.71
N ARG A 70 9.15 2.75 -2.31
CA ARG A 70 9.94 2.89 -1.07
C ARG A 70 9.09 2.60 0.17
N LEU A 71 7.84 3.04 0.16
CA LEU A 71 6.91 2.76 1.24
C LEU A 71 6.59 1.26 1.32
N ALA A 72 6.38 0.61 0.17
CA ALA A 72 6.10 -0.82 0.07
C ALA A 72 7.21 -1.66 0.70
N GLN A 73 8.50 -1.30 0.52
CA GLN A 73 9.61 -2.05 1.11
C GLN A 73 9.54 -2.19 2.65
N ARG A 74 8.77 -1.34 3.35
CA ARG A 74 8.58 -1.46 4.82
C ARG A 74 7.72 -2.65 5.22
N TYR A 75 6.88 -3.13 4.31
CA TYR A 75 5.91 -4.21 4.53
C TYR A 75 6.30 -5.50 3.82
N ARG A 76 7.41 -5.47 3.05
CA ARG A 76 7.90 -6.64 2.33
C ARG A 76 8.35 -7.70 3.33
N ARG A 77 7.79 -8.90 3.22
CA ARG A 77 8.28 -10.07 3.96
C ARG A 77 9.74 -10.35 3.61
N ASN A 78 10.59 -10.36 4.63
CA ASN A 78 11.98 -10.78 4.48
C ASN A 78 12.02 -12.30 4.56
N ASN A 79 12.20 -12.97 3.42
CA ASN A 79 12.56 -14.39 3.39
C ASN A 79 14.03 -14.55 3.80
N SER A 80 14.37 -14.21 5.05
CA SER A 80 15.76 -14.22 5.55
C SER A 80 16.28 -15.64 5.79
N GLY A 81 15.85 -16.61 4.97
CA GLY A 81 16.09 -18.03 5.13
C GLY A 81 17.50 -18.29 5.63
N VAL A 82 17.61 -18.54 6.93
CA VAL A 82 18.84 -19.09 7.50
C VAL A 82 18.85 -20.50 6.97
N ILE A 83 19.61 -20.71 5.89
CA ILE A 83 19.96 -22.06 5.46
C ILE A 83 20.79 -22.60 6.62
N GLY A 84 20.17 -23.42 7.47
CA GLY A 84 20.86 -24.12 8.55
C GLY A 84 21.88 -25.05 7.90
N GLY A 85 23.15 -24.63 7.91
CA GLY A 85 24.29 -25.46 7.58
C GLY A 85 24.72 -26.32 8.76
#